data_AF-A0AAW6HSL7-F1
#
_entry.id   AF-A0AAW6HSL7-F1
#
_cell.length_a   1.000
_cell.length_b   1.000
_cell.length_c   1.000
_cell.angle_alpha   90.00
_cell.angle_beta   90.00
_cell.angle_gamma   90.00
#
_symmetry.space_group_name_H-M   'P 1'
#
loop_
_entity.id
_entity.type
_entity.pdbx_description
1 polymer ?
#
loop_
_entity_poly.entity_id
_entity_poly.type
_entity_poly.pdbx_seq_one_letter_code
_entity_poly.pdbx_strand_id
1 'polypeptide(L)'
;MAGARAQLIIANPSGITCNGCGVINAHQLTLTTGTPVFNTRGALEHYRVQGGAIQIDGLGLDSHSADYTALIARTVQLNAGLWAHTLQTTTGPATVALDGHPTASLPATPGDRPTVALDVSALGGMYAGKITLIGTEHGLGVRNAGQLSATSAPLTVTVDGLLENTGRLQSATDTQLNATAEVNNSGLISAAQTLTLHTPTTIDNRSGTLNAARLDITGARLDNRGGHIQQTGLQPLTLQTQHLDNQDQGRLGVLDTPAPASPATPTVTAPISNAPPTVTAPPATDPTTSPVAPTVPHLADGTLTLTQTIDNRGGHITAGGAIDAILTDLDNRDGTAALNRLTLQGQRLDNQHGILSLATDATIHTHTLNNAAGQLHANGTLDLTAQQLSNRSGQLLTTGPQSATLTIAGLLDNQHGIIASAANVLTLKTGHLNNAAGQLHANGTLDLTAQQLSNRSGQLLTTGPRAPPSPLPTSWTTPAAPWPAPVP
;
A
#
# COMPACT_ATOMS: atom_id res chain seq x y z
N MET A 1 48.54 -7.65 -5.20
CA MET A 1 49.37 -7.63 -6.42
C MET A 1 50.46 -6.58 -6.27
N ALA A 2 51.71 -6.91 -6.57
CA ALA A 2 52.78 -5.91 -6.58
C ALA A 2 52.87 -5.26 -7.98
N GLY A 3 53.04 -3.94 -8.06
CA GLY A 3 53.10 -3.20 -9.32
C GLY A 3 51.81 -2.46 -9.68
N ALA A 4 51.47 -2.37 -10.96
CA ALA A 4 50.27 -1.67 -11.43
C ALA A 4 48.97 -2.38 -10.97
N ARG A 5 47.89 -1.62 -10.74
CA ARG A 5 46.56 -2.18 -10.47
C ARG A 5 46.12 -3.03 -11.67
N ALA A 6 45.67 -4.25 -11.40
CA ALA A 6 45.19 -5.18 -12.42
C ALA A 6 43.87 -5.84 -12.00
N GLN A 7 43.26 -6.60 -12.90
CA GLN A 7 42.12 -7.47 -12.61
C GLN A 7 42.64 -8.79 -12.04
N LEU A 8 42.02 -9.29 -10.97
CA LEU A 8 42.31 -10.61 -10.40
C LEU A 8 41.13 -11.55 -10.62
N ILE A 9 41.36 -12.65 -11.31
CA ILE A 9 40.37 -13.71 -11.54
C ILE A 9 40.90 -14.99 -10.89
N ILE A 10 40.11 -15.58 -10.00
CA ILE A 10 40.37 -16.90 -9.41
C ILE A 10 39.25 -17.82 -9.88
N ALA A 11 39.59 -18.76 -10.75
CA ALA A 11 38.65 -19.72 -11.33
C ALA A 11 38.97 -21.14 -10.84
N ASN A 12 38.06 -21.75 -10.07
CA ASN A 12 38.19 -23.14 -9.64
C ASN A 12 36.82 -23.84 -9.69
N PRO A 13 36.55 -24.66 -10.72
CA PRO A 13 35.30 -25.40 -10.85
C PRO A 13 34.98 -26.37 -9.70
N SER A 14 35.99 -26.76 -8.92
CA SER A 14 35.79 -27.63 -7.75
C SER A 14 35.20 -26.88 -6.55
N GLY A 15 35.25 -25.55 -6.55
CA GLY A 15 34.82 -24.71 -5.44
C GLY A 15 35.92 -23.77 -4.93
N ILE A 16 35.51 -22.74 -4.18
CA ILE A 16 36.39 -21.76 -3.56
C ILE A 16 35.91 -21.54 -2.13
N THR A 17 36.79 -21.69 -1.15
CA THR A 17 36.50 -21.35 0.24
C THR A 17 37.37 -20.18 0.66
N CYS A 18 36.77 -19.21 1.33
CA CYS A 18 37.41 -18.02 1.82
C CYS A 18 37.22 -17.87 3.32
N ASN A 19 38.32 -17.68 4.05
CA ASN A 19 38.31 -17.37 5.47
C ASN A 19 39.34 -16.28 5.75
N GLY A 20 38.86 -15.03 5.84
CA GLY A 20 39.72 -13.86 5.99
C GLY A 20 40.48 -13.50 4.73
N CYS A 21 39.91 -13.75 3.55
CA CYS A 21 40.56 -13.29 2.33
C CYS A 21 40.40 -11.80 2.18
N GLY A 22 41.34 -11.21 1.44
CA GLY A 22 41.16 -9.88 0.91
C GLY A 22 41.95 -9.69 -0.34
N VAL A 23 41.72 -8.56 -0.98
CA VAL A 23 42.45 -8.16 -2.17
C VAL A 23 43.28 -6.93 -1.85
N ILE A 24 44.45 -6.85 -2.48
CA ILE A 24 45.34 -5.70 -2.37
C ILE A 24 45.77 -5.33 -3.79
N ASN A 25 45.58 -4.07 -4.15
CA ASN A 25 46.05 -3.49 -5.42
C ASN A 25 45.42 -4.17 -6.67
N ALA A 26 44.12 -4.46 -6.62
CA ALA A 26 43.32 -4.82 -7.78
C ALA A 26 42.19 -3.81 -7.97
N HIS A 27 41.81 -3.51 -9.21
CA HIS A 27 40.59 -2.71 -9.45
C HIS A 27 39.34 -3.60 -9.52
N GLN A 28 39.50 -4.87 -9.87
CA GLN A 28 38.42 -5.84 -9.94
C GLN A 28 38.86 -7.21 -9.40
N LEU A 29 37.99 -7.81 -8.59
CA LEU A 29 38.09 -9.19 -8.12
C LEU A 29 36.96 -10.03 -8.72
N THR A 30 37.30 -11.17 -9.32
CA THR A 30 36.33 -12.20 -9.72
C THR A 30 36.70 -13.52 -9.06
N LEU A 31 35.82 -14.06 -8.22
CA LEU A 31 35.88 -15.43 -7.73
C LEU A 31 34.85 -16.23 -8.51
N THR A 32 35.28 -17.30 -9.21
CA THR A 32 34.37 -18.08 -10.04
C THR A 32 34.58 -19.59 -9.93
N THR A 33 33.49 -20.34 -9.89
CA THR A 33 33.51 -21.80 -10.13
C THR A 33 33.19 -22.13 -11.59
N GLY A 34 32.99 -21.11 -12.43
CA GLY A 34 32.88 -21.28 -13.86
C GLY A 34 34.24 -21.59 -14.50
N THR A 35 34.23 -22.46 -15.50
CA THR A 35 35.39 -22.69 -16.35
C THR A 35 35.57 -21.48 -17.28
N PRO A 36 36.73 -20.80 -17.28
CA PRO A 36 36.99 -19.70 -18.20
C PRO A 36 37.04 -20.20 -19.65
N VAL A 37 36.31 -19.52 -20.55
CA VAL A 37 36.28 -19.85 -21.98
C VAL A 37 36.96 -18.74 -22.77
N PHE A 38 37.93 -19.13 -23.59
CA PHE A 38 38.73 -18.22 -24.41
C PHE A 38 38.31 -18.33 -25.88
N ASN A 39 38.30 -17.19 -26.57
CA ASN A 39 38.05 -17.16 -28.00
C ASN A 39 39.28 -17.65 -28.80
N THR A 40 39.13 -17.74 -30.12
CA THR A 40 40.19 -18.19 -31.04
C THR A 40 41.45 -17.30 -31.04
N ARG A 41 41.37 -16.08 -30.52
CA ARG A 41 42.50 -15.15 -30.37
C ARG A 41 43.14 -15.21 -28.97
N GLY A 42 42.69 -16.12 -28.11
CA GLY A 42 43.21 -16.30 -26.75
C GLY A 42 42.70 -15.26 -25.74
N ALA A 43 41.73 -14.42 -26.08
CA ALA A 43 41.11 -13.51 -25.12
C ALA A 43 39.98 -14.21 -24.36
N LEU A 44 39.88 -13.94 -23.05
CA LEU A 44 38.81 -14.44 -22.21
C LEU A 44 37.47 -13.86 -22.69
N GLU A 45 36.49 -14.71 -22.92
CA GLU A 45 35.19 -14.31 -23.50
C GLU A 45 34.06 -14.40 -22.47
N HIS A 46 33.98 -15.50 -21.72
CA HIS A 46 32.95 -15.74 -20.71
C HIS A 46 33.38 -16.83 -19.72
N TYR A 47 32.58 -17.04 -18.68
CA TYR A 47 32.67 -18.15 -17.75
C TYR A 47 31.52 -19.12 -17.99
N ARG A 48 31.82 -20.42 -18.00
CA ARG A 48 30.80 -21.47 -18.08
C ARG A 48 30.62 -22.12 -16.71
N VAL A 49 29.52 -21.83 -16.03
CA VAL A 49 29.20 -22.33 -14.67
C VAL A 49 28.32 -23.57 -14.76
N GLN A 50 28.80 -24.71 -14.26
CA GLN A 50 28.02 -25.96 -14.20
C GLN A 50 27.93 -26.56 -12.79
N GLY A 51 28.81 -26.15 -11.88
CA GLY A 51 28.97 -26.72 -10.55
C GLY A 51 29.86 -25.87 -9.66
N GLY A 52 30.19 -26.40 -8.49
CA GLY A 52 31.05 -25.75 -7.50
C GLY A 52 30.30 -24.75 -6.60
N ALA A 53 30.84 -24.58 -5.40
CA ALA A 53 30.34 -23.63 -4.41
C ALA A 53 31.42 -22.58 -4.09
N ILE A 54 31.01 -21.34 -3.83
CA ILE A 54 31.83 -20.36 -3.13
C ILE A 54 31.34 -20.28 -1.69
N GLN A 55 32.25 -20.51 -0.74
CA GLN A 55 31.97 -20.44 0.70
C GLN A 55 32.77 -19.31 1.32
N ILE A 56 32.10 -18.41 2.02
CA ILE A 56 32.73 -17.32 2.80
C ILE A 56 32.46 -17.59 4.28
N ASP A 57 33.52 -17.95 5.00
CA ASP A 57 33.49 -18.40 6.40
C ASP A 57 34.43 -17.56 7.28
N GLY A 58 34.39 -17.82 8.60
CA GLY A 58 35.34 -17.28 9.57
C GLY A 58 35.43 -15.75 9.55
N LEU A 59 36.61 -15.21 9.20
CA LEU A 59 36.86 -13.76 9.13
C LEU A 59 36.24 -13.07 7.90
N GLY A 60 35.65 -13.84 6.97
CA GLY A 60 34.93 -13.30 5.83
C GLY A 60 35.82 -12.94 4.62
N LEU A 61 35.30 -12.04 3.79
CA LEU A 61 35.96 -11.51 2.59
C LEU A 61 35.96 -9.98 2.62
N ASP A 62 37.13 -9.36 2.64
CA ASP A 62 37.30 -7.91 2.51
C ASP A 62 37.84 -7.55 1.10
N SER A 63 36.96 -7.01 0.26
CA SER A 63 37.31 -6.53 -1.07
C SER A 63 37.09 -5.02 -1.24
N HIS A 64 37.11 -4.23 -0.16
CA HIS A 64 37.00 -2.77 -0.27
C HIS A 64 38.12 -2.14 -1.11
N SER A 65 39.30 -2.75 -1.21
CA SER A 65 40.36 -2.18 -2.06
C SER A 65 40.08 -2.32 -3.57
N ALA A 66 39.10 -3.13 -3.95
CA ALA A 66 38.63 -3.29 -5.32
C ALA A 66 37.37 -2.44 -5.55
N ASP A 67 37.27 -1.90 -6.76
CA ASP A 67 36.16 -1.04 -7.17
C ASP A 67 34.91 -1.90 -7.48
N TYR A 68 35.14 -3.14 -7.95
CA TYR A 68 34.13 -4.12 -8.29
C TYR A 68 34.53 -5.55 -7.85
N THR A 69 33.58 -6.29 -7.29
CA THR A 69 33.74 -7.69 -6.90
C THR A 69 32.62 -8.54 -7.50
N ALA A 70 32.98 -9.61 -8.21
CA ALA A 70 32.05 -10.62 -8.72
C ALA A 70 32.25 -11.97 -8.04
N LEU A 71 31.16 -12.56 -7.55
CA LEU A 71 31.07 -13.96 -7.17
C LEU A 71 30.23 -14.68 -8.22
N ILE A 72 30.82 -15.64 -8.93
CA ILE A 72 30.16 -16.35 -10.03
C ILE A 72 30.25 -17.85 -9.76
N ALA A 73 29.19 -18.48 -9.28
CA ALA A 73 29.23 -19.89 -8.95
C ALA A 73 27.90 -20.57 -9.16
N ARG A 74 27.85 -21.90 -9.05
CA ARG A 74 26.55 -22.56 -9.00
C ARG A 74 25.84 -22.23 -7.69
N THR A 75 26.56 -22.30 -6.58
CA THR A 75 26.04 -21.93 -5.25
C THR A 75 27.00 -21.00 -4.51
N VAL A 76 26.44 -20.13 -3.67
CA VAL A 76 27.20 -19.26 -2.78
C VAL A 76 26.65 -19.40 -1.36
N GLN A 77 27.53 -19.64 -0.40
CA GLN A 77 27.20 -19.75 1.02
C GLN A 77 27.98 -18.68 1.79
N LEU A 78 27.25 -17.83 2.51
CA LEU A 78 27.83 -16.77 3.34
C LEU A 78 27.57 -17.04 4.83
N ASN A 79 28.59 -17.56 5.50
CA ASN A 79 28.60 -17.78 6.94
C ASN A 79 29.35 -16.67 7.71
N ALA A 80 29.93 -15.71 6.98
CA ALA A 80 30.65 -14.56 7.51
C ALA A 80 30.37 -13.29 6.69
N GLY A 81 30.94 -12.17 7.11
CA GLY A 81 30.81 -10.90 6.42
C GLY A 81 31.55 -10.87 5.07
N LEU A 82 30.91 -10.25 4.08
CA LEU A 82 31.51 -9.88 2.81
C LEU A 82 31.37 -8.36 2.66
N TRP A 83 32.49 -7.68 2.50
CA TRP A 83 32.51 -6.23 2.31
C TRP A 83 33.14 -5.82 0.99
N ALA A 84 32.48 -4.93 0.25
CA ALA A 84 32.90 -4.49 -1.10
C ALA A 84 32.45 -3.06 -1.42
N HIS A 85 32.98 -2.44 -2.48
CA HIS A 85 32.39 -1.20 -3.03
C HIS A 85 31.17 -1.50 -3.91
N THR A 86 31.37 -2.29 -4.96
CA THR A 86 30.29 -2.83 -5.80
C THR A 86 30.37 -4.34 -5.78
N LEU A 87 29.26 -5.00 -5.44
CA LEU A 87 29.18 -6.46 -5.37
C LEU A 87 28.15 -6.98 -6.36
N GLN A 88 28.56 -7.99 -7.14
CA GLN A 88 27.65 -8.79 -7.94
C GLN A 88 27.82 -10.27 -7.61
N THR A 89 26.72 -10.95 -7.32
CA THR A 89 26.70 -12.39 -7.08
C THR A 89 25.77 -13.06 -8.08
N THR A 90 26.31 -13.92 -8.93
CA THR A 90 25.55 -14.69 -9.91
C THR A 90 25.62 -16.17 -9.54
N THR A 91 24.45 -16.76 -9.33
CA THR A 91 24.25 -18.15 -8.89
C THR A 91 23.45 -18.96 -9.90
N GLY A 92 23.65 -20.27 -9.91
CA GLY A 92 23.03 -21.21 -10.85
C GLY A 92 23.89 -21.53 -12.09
N PRO A 93 23.49 -22.55 -12.87
CA PRO A 93 24.18 -22.99 -14.06
C PRO A 93 23.91 -22.02 -15.22
N ALA A 94 24.95 -21.29 -15.64
CA ALA A 94 24.83 -20.28 -16.68
C ALA A 94 26.16 -20.07 -17.42
N THR A 95 26.04 -19.54 -18.63
CA THR A 95 27.12 -18.79 -19.28
C THR A 95 27.07 -17.36 -18.74
N VAL A 96 28.19 -16.88 -18.21
CA VAL A 96 28.29 -15.59 -17.52
C VAL A 96 29.37 -14.74 -18.19
N ALA A 97 29.04 -13.51 -18.58
CA ALA A 97 29.98 -12.58 -19.18
C ALA A 97 31.02 -12.06 -18.15
N LEU A 98 32.00 -11.30 -18.63
CA LEU A 98 33.10 -10.80 -17.79
C LEU A 98 32.66 -9.77 -16.74
N ASP A 99 31.52 -9.14 -16.98
CA ASP A 99 30.82 -8.23 -16.06
C ASP A 99 29.93 -8.96 -15.05
N GLY A 100 29.98 -10.29 -15.02
CA GLY A 100 29.20 -11.13 -14.10
C GLY A 100 27.74 -11.33 -14.51
N HIS A 101 27.24 -10.72 -15.58
CA HIS A 101 25.86 -10.92 -16.01
C HIS A 101 25.68 -12.25 -16.75
N PRO A 102 24.63 -13.04 -16.44
CA PRO A 102 24.34 -14.25 -17.18
C PRO A 102 23.83 -13.91 -18.59
N THR A 103 24.37 -14.59 -19.60
CA THR A 103 24.00 -14.40 -21.02
C THR A 103 23.20 -15.58 -21.58
N ALA A 104 23.30 -16.76 -20.96
CA ALA A 104 22.49 -17.93 -21.28
C ALA A 104 22.37 -18.85 -20.05
N SER A 105 21.18 -19.40 -19.81
CA SER A 105 20.99 -20.47 -18.82
C SER A 105 21.56 -21.79 -19.35
N LEU A 106 22.16 -22.59 -18.47
CA LEU A 106 22.63 -23.93 -18.80
C LEU A 106 21.74 -24.99 -18.12
N PRO A 107 21.53 -26.16 -18.73
CA PRO A 107 20.80 -27.24 -18.08
C PRO A 107 21.53 -27.69 -16.82
N ALA A 108 20.79 -27.86 -15.72
CA ALA A 108 21.33 -28.42 -14.49
C ALA A 108 21.78 -29.88 -14.72
N THR A 109 22.93 -30.24 -14.15
CA THR A 109 23.44 -31.61 -14.25
C THR A 109 22.62 -32.51 -13.30
N PRO A 110 22.02 -33.63 -13.75
CA PRO A 110 21.26 -34.51 -12.87
C PRO A 110 22.18 -35.18 -11.83
N GLY A 111 21.85 -35.09 -10.53
CA GLY A 111 22.53 -35.82 -9.46
C GLY A 111 22.79 -35.01 -8.19
N ASP A 112 23.17 -33.74 -8.33
CA ASP A 112 23.42 -32.82 -7.22
C ASP A 112 22.57 -31.57 -7.43
N ARG A 113 21.33 -31.56 -6.94
CA ARG A 113 20.52 -30.34 -6.89
C ARG A 113 20.69 -29.69 -5.52
N PRO A 114 21.38 -28.56 -5.40
CA PRO A 114 21.35 -27.75 -4.19
C PRO A 114 19.90 -27.44 -3.81
N THR A 115 19.63 -27.17 -2.54
CA THR A 115 18.29 -26.70 -2.11
C THR A 115 18.12 -25.19 -2.30
N VAL A 116 19.23 -24.44 -2.34
CA VAL A 116 19.27 -22.98 -2.44
C VAL A 116 20.48 -22.57 -3.28
N ALA A 117 20.33 -21.55 -4.14
CA ALA A 117 21.40 -21.03 -4.99
C ALA A 117 22.32 -20.04 -4.24
N LEU A 118 21.75 -19.20 -3.39
CA LEU A 118 22.47 -18.30 -2.48
C LEU A 118 21.91 -18.44 -1.07
N ASP A 119 22.75 -18.77 -0.12
CA ASP A 119 22.37 -18.92 1.29
C ASP A 119 23.22 -18.00 2.17
N VAL A 120 22.58 -17.00 2.78
CA VAL A 120 23.21 -16.08 3.73
C VAL A 120 22.74 -16.43 5.13
N SER A 121 23.65 -16.93 5.95
CA SER A 121 23.34 -17.29 7.34
C SER A 121 23.10 -16.05 8.22
N ALA A 122 22.52 -16.25 9.40
CA ALA A 122 22.34 -15.18 10.39
C ALA A 122 23.65 -14.56 10.91
N LEU A 123 24.77 -15.28 10.78
CA LEU A 123 26.12 -14.80 11.14
C LEU A 123 26.82 -14.11 9.94
N GLY A 124 26.27 -14.29 8.74
CA GLY A 124 26.80 -13.72 7.51
C GLY A 124 26.16 -12.39 7.13
N GLY A 125 26.75 -11.75 6.13
CA GLY A 125 26.15 -10.56 5.53
C GLY A 125 26.95 -10.05 4.33
N MET A 126 26.29 -9.27 3.48
CA MET A 126 26.90 -8.54 2.39
C MET A 126 26.75 -7.04 2.64
N TYR A 127 27.86 -6.31 2.58
CA TYR A 127 27.90 -4.87 2.83
C TYR A 127 28.62 -4.21 1.67
N ALA A 128 27.89 -3.43 0.87
CA ALA A 128 28.50 -2.72 -0.24
C ALA A 128 27.81 -1.40 -0.56
N GLY A 129 28.44 -0.56 -1.38
CA GLY A 129 27.78 0.61 -1.96
C GLY A 129 26.61 0.21 -2.86
N LYS A 130 26.84 -0.80 -3.72
CA LYS A 130 25.85 -1.43 -4.61
C LYS A 130 25.90 -2.95 -4.46
N ILE A 131 24.74 -3.60 -4.44
CA ILE A 131 24.64 -5.07 -4.42
C ILE A 131 23.69 -5.53 -5.54
N THR A 132 24.15 -6.44 -6.39
CA THR A 132 23.33 -7.13 -7.39
C THR A 132 23.41 -8.63 -7.17
N LEU A 133 22.27 -9.28 -6.94
CA LEU A 133 22.15 -10.72 -6.76
C LEU A 133 21.31 -11.30 -7.90
N ILE A 134 21.81 -12.35 -8.53
CA ILE A 134 21.16 -12.98 -9.68
C ILE A 134 21.16 -14.50 -9.45
N GLY A 135 19.98 -15.09 -9.27
CA GLY A 135 19.78 -16.53 -9.21
C GLY A 135 19.15 -17.02 -10.51
N THR A 136 19.86 -17.88 -11.24
CA THR A 136 19.49 -18.34 -12.59
C THR A 136 19.00 -19.78 -12.65
N GLU A 137 19.11 -20.54 -11.55
CA GLU A 137 18.67 -21.94 -11.53
C GLU A 137 17.17 -22.01 -11.21
N HIS A 138 16.36 -22.35 -12.21
CA HIS A 138 14.91 -22.44 -12.08
C HIS A 138 14.49 -23.33 -10.89
N GLY A 139 13.72 -22.76 -9.98
CA GLY A 139 13.21 -23.44 -8.78
C GLY A 139 14.20 -23.54 -7.62
N LEU A 140 15.44 -23.05 -7.77
CA LEU A 140 16.31 -22.80 -6.61
C LEU A 140 16.13 -21.39 -6.10
N GLY A 141 15.98 -21.28 -4.79
CA GLY A 141 15.75 -20.00 -4.15
C GLY A 141 17.01 -19.25 -3.75
N VAL A 142 16.80 -18.02 -3.30
CA VAL A 142 17.75 -17.25 -2.47
C VAL A 142 17.22 -17.26 -1.05
N ARG A 143 18.06 -17.62 -0.09
CA ARG A 143 17.74 -17.53 1.34
C ARG A 143 18.64 -16.50 2.00
N ASN A 144 18.02 -15.55 2.71
CA ASN A 144 18.70 -14.58 3.53
C ASN A 144 18.20 -14.62 4.97
N ALA A 145 19.06 -15.08 5.88
CA ALA A 145 18.90 -14.94 7.32
C ALA A 145 19.82 -13.87 7.93
N GLY A 146 20.78 -13.35 7.16
CA GLY A 146 21.76 -12.34 7.58
C GLY A 146 21.38 -10.91 7.19
N GLN A 147 22.38 -10.10 6.88
CA GLN A 147 22.20 -8.70 6.45
C GLN A 147 22.75 -8.44 5.06
N LEU A 148 21.92 -7.92 4.15
CA LEU A 148 22.32 -7.43 2.84
C LEU A 148 22.07 -5.94 2.83
N SER A 149 23.14 -5.14 2.83
CA SER A 149 23.08 -3.69 3.00
C SER A 149 23.79 -2.96 1.86
N ALA A 150 23.01 -2.27 1.03
CA ALA A 150 23.51 -1.37 0.00
C ALA A 150 23.50 0.09 0.50
N THR A 151 24.63 0.78 0.48
CA THR A 151 24.80 2.07 1.20
C THR A 151 24.80 3.31 0.32
N SER A 152 25.00 3.20 -0.99
CA SER A 152 25.10 4.36 -1.89
C SER A 152 24.36 4.20 -3.22
N ALA A 153 23.94 2.99 -3.54
CA ALA A 153 23.26 2.61 -4.78
C ALA A 153 22.29 1.45 -4.51
N PRO A 154 21.45 1.07 -5.49
CA PRO A 154 20.39 0.10 -5.24
C PRO A 154 20.88 -1.29 -4.81
N LEU A 155 20.02 -1.97 -4.05
CA LEU A 155 20.07 -3.42 -3.84
C LEU A 155 19.15 -4.08 -4.88
N THR A 156 19.70 -4.85 -5.81
CA THR A 156 18.91 -5.61 -6.81
C THR A 156 19.02 -7.10 -6.54
N VAL A 157 17.89 -7.80 -6.47
CA VAL A 157 17.81 -9.26 -6.33
C VAL A 157 16.86 -9.81 -7.37
N THR A 158 17.39 -10.57 -8.32
CA THR A 158 16.62 -11.27 -9.34
C THR A 158 16.77 -12.77 -9.13
N VAL A 159 15.67 -13.50 -8.96
CA VAL A 159 15.68 -14.93 -8.67
C VAL A 159 14.72 -15.66 -9.60
N ASP A 160 15.20 -16.65 -10.34
CA ASP A 160 14.35 -17.62 -11.03
C ASP A 160 13.84 -18.71 -10.06
N GLY A 161 13.16 -18.30 -8.99
CA GLY A 161 12.73 -19.20 -7.93
C GLY A 161 12.19 -18.46 -6.70
N LEU A 162 12.21 -19.15 -5.56
CA LEU A 162 11.76 -18.64 -4.26
C LEU A 162 12.74 -17.60 -3.71
N LEU A 163 12.24 -16.51 -3.14
CA LEU A 163 13.05 -15.62 -2.29
C LEU A 163 12.59 -15.76 -0.84
N GLU A 164 13.46 -16.26 0.04
CA GLU A 164 13.20 -16.36 1.47
C GLU A 164 14.06 -15.34 2.23
N ASN A 165 13.42 -14.42 2.94
CA ASN A 165 14.06 -13.43 3.78
C ASN A 165 13.54 -13.52 5.22
N THR A 166 14.40 -13.99 6.11
CA THR A 166 14.22 -13.95 7.57
C THR A 166 15.13 -12.90 8.22
N GLY A 167 16.14 -12.43 7.49
CA GLY A 167 17.09 -11.41 7.91
C GLY A 167 16.70 -10.00 7.47
N ARG A 168 17.68 -9.25 6.95
CA ARG A 168 17.50 -7.88 6.45
C ARG A 168 17.99 -7.75 5.00
N LEU A 169 17.13 -7.24 4.12
CA LEU A 169 17.47 -6.68 2.82
C LEU A 169 17.24 -5.16 2.93
N GLN A 170 18.30 -4.35 2.86
CA GLN A 170 18.16 -2.90 3.02
C GLN A 170 19.04 -2.11 2.07
N SER A 171 18.50 -1.00 1.59
CA SER A 171 19.20 -0.05 0.73
C SER A 171 19.00 1.39 1.21
N ALA A 172 20.09 2.16 1.20
CA ALA A 172 20.04 3.62 1.43
C ALA A 172 19.45 4.40 0.24
N THR A 173 19.15 3.71 -0.87
CA THR A 173 18.41 4.26 -2.02
C THR A 173 17.22 3.36 -2.34
N ASP A 174 17.26 2.61 -3.43
CA ASP A 174 16.19 1.72 -3.87
C ASP A 174 16.51 0.24 -3.58
N THR A 175 15.47 -0.56 -3.37
CA THR A 175 15.55 -2.02 -3.31
C THR A 175 14.65 -2.60 -4.40
N GLN A 176 15.23 -3.43 -5.27
CA GLN A 176 14.54 -4.03 -6.41
C GLN A 176 14.57 -5.54 -6.30
N LEU A 177 13.40 -6.17 -6.16
CA LEU A 177 13.25 -7.61 -6.02
C LEU A 177 12.36 -8.15 -7.14
N ASN A 178 12.87 -9.12 -7.87
CA ASN A 178 12.11 -9.82 -8.91
C ASN A 178 12.28 -11.33 -8.72
N ALA A 179 11.19 -12.02 -8.42
CA ALA A 179 11.16 -13.47 -8.22
C ALA A 179 10.14 -14.12 -9.17
N THR A 180 10.52 -15.21 -9.83
CA THR A 180 9.59 -15.95 -10.70
C THR A 180 8.64 -16.85 -9.91
N ALA A 181 8.96 -17.15 -8.64
CA ALA A 181 8.10 -17.88 -7.70
C ALA A 181 7.79 -17.01 -6.46
N GLU A 182 7.46 -17.64 -5.34
CA GLU A 182 6.99 -16.97 -4.13
C GLU A 182 8.09 -16.12 -3.46
N VAL A 183 7.67 -15.05 -2.78
CA VAL A 183 8.54 -14.24 -1.93
C VAL A 183 8.06 -14.36 -0.49
N ASN A 184 8.85 -15.06 0.33
CA ASN A 184 8.62 -15.27 1.75
C ASN A 184 9.45 -14.27 2.57
N ASN A 185 8.80 -13.29 3.17
CA ASN A 185 9.40 -12.31 4.04
C ASN A 185 8.83 -12.40 5.46
N SER A 186 9.65 -12.85 6.40
CA SER A 186 9.40 -12.73 7.85
C SER A 186 10.41 -11.81 8.53
N GLY A 187 11.38 -11.29 7.77
CA GLY A 187 12.37 -10.30 8.21
C GLY A 187 12.02 -8.88 7.75
N LEU A 188 13.06 -8.09 7.45
CA LEU A 188 12.94 -6.74 6.92
C LEU A 188 13.36 -6.69 5.44
N ILE A 189 12.53 -6.07 4.61
CA ILE A 189 12.88 -5.60 3.27
C ILE A 189 12.62 -4.10 3.23
N SER A 190 13.68 -3.32 3.05
CA SER A 190 13.65 -1.87 3.22
C SER A 190 14.35 -1.14 2.08
N ALA A 191 13.83 0.02 1.73
CA ALA A 191 14.50 1.00 0.87
C ALA A 191 14.29 2.41 1.44
N ALA A 192 15.28 3.29 1.37
CA ALA A 192 15.09 4.68 1.75
C ALA A 192 14.19 5.45 0.76
N GLN A 193 14.24 5.07 -0.53
CA GLN A 193 13.50 5.70 -1.62
C GLN A 193 12.39 4.78 -2.13
N THR A 194 12.69 3.85 -3.04
CA THR A 194 11.67 2.98 -3.65
C THR A 194 11.96 1.51 -3.35
N LEU A 195 10.96 0.78 -2.88
CA LEU A 195 10.96 -0.68 -2.90
C LEU A 195 10.07 -1.15 -4.04
N THR A 196 10.67 -1.76 -5.05
CA THR A 196 9.96 -2.46 -6.12
C THR A 196 10.03 -3.97 -5.87
N LEU A 197 8.88 -4.63 -5.73
CA LEU A 197 8.78 -6.06 -5.50
C LEU A 197 7.82 -6.67 -6.51
N HIS A 198 8.33 -7.54 -7.37
CA HIS A 198 7.54 -8.22 -8.37
C HIS A 198 7.65 -9.74 -8.25
N THR A 199 6.51 -10.41 -8.23
CA THR A 199 6.37 -11.85 -8.46
C THR A 199 5.06 -12.13 -9.17
N PRO A 200 4.98 -13.10 -10.09
CA PRO A 200 3.70 -13.50 -10.69
C PRO A 200 2.83 -14.33 -9.73
N THR A 201 3.33 -14.70 -8.55
CA THR A 201 2.69 -15.66 -7.63
C THR A 201 2.29 -15.01 -6.31
N THR A 202 2.86 -15.45 -5.19
CA THR A 202 2.49 -15.03 -3.85
C THR A 202 3.62 -14.20 -3.22
N ILE A 203 3.22 -13.18 -2.49
CA ILE A 203 4.06 -12.49 -1.51
C ILE A 203 3.52 -12.87 -0.14
N ASP A 204 4.29 -13.64 0.61
CA ASP A 204 4.03 -13.95 2.01
C ASP A 204 4.86 -13.01 2.88
N ASN A 205 4.21 -12.00 3.46
CA ASN A 205 4.80 -11.03 4.37
C ASN A 205 4.35 -11.25 5.82
N ARG A 206 4.01 -12.49 6.20
CA ARG A 206 3.54 -12.78 7.56
C ARG A 206 4.62 -12.49 8.59
N SER A 207 4.27 -11.67 9.59
CA SER A 207 5.21 -11.18 10.62
C SER A 207 6.44 -10.41 10.08
N GLY A 208 6.49 -10.14 8.77
CA GLY A 208 7.58 -9.42 8.13
C GLY A 208 7.28 -7.93 7.94
N THR A 209 8.31 -7.17 7.60
CA THR A 209 8.20 -5.74 7.28
C THR A 209 8.70 -5.46 5.87
N LEU A 210 7.84 -4.84 5.05
CA LEU A 210 8.19 -4.17 3.80
C LEU A 210 8.04 -2.67 4.03
N ASN A 211 9.10 -1.88 3.86
CA ASN A 211 8.98 -0.42 3.99
C ASN A 211 9.84 0.37 3.02
N ALA A 212 9.31 1.49 2.57
CA ALA A 212 10.04 2.47 1.77
C ALA A 212 9.30 3.80 1.70
N ALA A 213 9.95 4.85 1.20
CA ALA A 213 9.26 6.10 0.92
C ALA A 213 8.17 5.90 -0.15
N ARG A 214 8.47 5.09 -1.17
CA ARG A 214 7.54 4.59 -2.20
C ARG A 214 7.57 3.07 -2.26
N LEU A 215 6.39 2.47 -2.29
CA LEU A 215 6.21 1.03 -2.46
C LEU A 215 5.57 0.77 -3.83
N ASP A 216 6.17 -0.13 -4.61
CA ASP A 216 5.62 -0.67 -5.87
C ASP A 216 5.66 -2.19 -5.79
N ILE A 217 4.51 -2.78 -5.44
CA ILE A 217 4.42 -4.20 -5.12
C ILE A 217 3.43 -4.87 -6.07
N THR A 218 3.84 -5.93 -6.75
CA THR A 218 2.98 -6.70 -7.64
C THR A 218 3.08 -8.19 -7.33
N GLY A 219 1.93 -8.82 -7.10
CA GLY A 219 1.78 -10.24 -6.80
C GLY A 219 0.35 -10.71 -7.06
N ALA A 220 0.13 -11.96 -7.47
CA ALA A 220 -1.24 -12.48 -7.59
C ALA A 220 -1.93 -12.54 -6.21
N ARG A 221 -1.22 -13.00 -5.18
CA ARG A 221 -1.68 -13.02 -3.79
C ARG A 221 -0.70 -12.29 -2.88
N LEU A 222 -1.23 -11.53 -1.93
CA LEU A 222 -0.46 -10.92 -0.84
C LEU A 222 -1.04 -11.37 0.50
N ASP A 223 -0.24 -12.11 1.27
CA ASP A 223 -0.53 -12.48 2.65
C ASP A 223 0.29 -11.58 3.59
N ASN A 224 -0.38 -10.64 4.26
CA ASN A 224 0.20 -9.68 5.17
C ASN A 224 -0.32 -9.88 6.61
N ARG A 225 -0.72 -11.10 6.96
CA ARG A 225 -1.25 -11.37 8.32
C ARG A 225 -0.19 -11.12 9.39
N GLY A 226 -0.51 -10.26 10.34
CA GLY A 226 0.44 -9.79 11.36
C GLY A 226 1.69 -9.09 10.79
N GLY A 227 1.70 -8.78 9.49
CA GLY A 227 2.80 -8.14 8.79
C GLY A 227 2.65 -6.62 8.72
N HIS A 228 3.71 -5.98 8.25
CA HIS A 228 3.77 -4.53 8.08
C HIS A 228 4.21 -4.17 6.67
N ILE A 229 3.33 -3.53 5.91
CA ILE A 229 3.64 -2.93 4.60
C ILE A 229 3.47 -1.43 4.78
N GLN A 230 4.58 -0.76 5.05
CA GLN A 230 4.60 0.60 5.57
C GLN A 230 5.26 1.56 4.62
N GLN A 231 4.50 2.59 4.23
CA GLN A 231 5.05 3.69 3.48
C GLN A 231 5.56 4.77 4.44
N THR A 232 6.83 5.12 4.30
CA THR A 232 7.50 6.11 5.17
C THR A 232 7.47 7.52 4.58
N GLY A 233 7.18 7.63 3.28
CA GLY A 233 7.11 8.88 2.54
C GLY A 233 5.69 9.28 2.16
N LEU A 234 5.57 10.45 1.55
CA LEU A 234 4.31 11.01 1.04
C LEU A 234 4.03 10.56 -0.41
N GLN A 235 4.87 9.70 -0.98
CA GLN A 235 4.71 9.23 -2.35
C GLN A 235 3.46 8.32 -2.49
N PRO A 236 2.94 8.12 -3.70
CA PRO A 236 1.91 7.11 -3.95
C PRO A 236 2.34 5.67 -3.61
N LEU A 237 1.47 4.93 -2.91
CA LEU A 237 1.53 3.47 -2.77
C LEU A 237 0.98 2.84 -4.05
N THR A 238 1.80 2.08 -4.77
CA THR A 238 1.34 1.20 -5.85
C THR A 238 1.38 -0.23 -5.35
N LEU A 239 0.21 -0.86 -5.31
CA LEU A 239 0.12 -2.27 -4.96
C LEU A 239 -0.91 -2.93 -5.88
N GLN A 240 -0.51 -4.00 -6.54
CA GLN A 240 -1.32 -4.70 -7.53
C GLN A 240 -1.44 -6.16 -7.14
N THR A 241 -2.62 -6.55 -6.66
CA THR A 241 -2.89 -7.94 -6.32
C THR A 241 -4.31 -8.37 -6.69
N GLN A 242 -4.50 -9.69 -6.81
CA GLN A 242 -5.83 -10.26 -6.99
C GLN A 242 -6.45 -10.52 -5.62
N HIS A 243 -5.67 -11.12 -4.73
CA HIS A 243 -6.08 -11.44 -3.37
C HIS A 243 -5.21 -10.73 -2.34
N LEU A 244 -5.84 -10.06 -1.38
CA LEU A 244 -5.21 -9.48 -0.21
C LEU A 244 -5.75 -10.12 1.05
N ASP A 245 -4.84 -10.62 1.89
CA ASP A 245 -5.11 -11.12 3.23
C ASP A 245 -4.32 -10.27 4.23
N ASN A 246 -5.01 -9.38 4.95
CA ASN A 246 -4.44 -8.38 5.85
C ASN A 246 -4.96 -8.55 7.29
N GLN A 247 -5.14 -9.80 7.73
CA GLN A 247 -5.70 -10.10 9.04
C GLN A 247 -4.67 -9.98 10.17
N ASP A 248 -5.07 -10.36 11.39
CA ASP A 248 -4.17 -10.50 12.54
C ASP A 248 -3.38 -9.23 12.86
N GLN A 249 -4.03 -8.06 12.83
CA GLN A 249 -3.39 -6.73 12.99
C GLN A 249 -2.40 -6.38 11.87
N GLY A 250 -2.52 -7.01 10.70
CA GLY A 250 -1.82 -6.66 9.49
C GLY A 250 -2.00 -5.18 9.16
N ARG A 251 -0.89 -4.52 8.81
CA ARG A 251 -0.87 -3.08 8.47
C ARG A 251 -0.45 -2.88 7.04
N LEU A 252 -1.22 -2.08 6.31
CA LEU A 252 -0.95 -1.69 4.94
C LEU A 252 -1.15 -0.19 4.77
N GLY A 253 -0.10 0.50 4.32
CA GLY A 253 -0.14 1.93 4.00
C GLY A 253 0.76 2.78 4.88
N VAL A 254 0.37 4.02 5.15
CA VAL A 254 1.14 4.96 5.96
C VAL A 254 0.98 4.66 7.45
N LEU A 255 2.06 4.86 8.21
CA LEU A 255 2.03 4.76 9.66
C LEU A 255 1.06 5.81 10.21
N ASP A 256 0.15 5.41 11.10
CA ASP A 256 -0.71 6.34 11.82
C ASP A 256 0.16 7.48 12.37
N THR A 257 0.09 8.65 11.73
CA THR A 257 0.60 9.85 12.38
C THR A 257 -0.33 10.07 13.56
N PRO A 258 0.15 10.12 14.80
CA PRO A 258 -0.73 10.33 15.94
C PRO A 258 -1.50 11.61 15.65
N ALA A 259 -2.84 11.51 15.70
CA ALA A 259 -3.72 12.62 15.39
C ALA A 259 -3.20 13.90 16.07
N PRO A 260 -3.16 15.05 15.38
CA PRO A 260 -2.87 16.30 16.05
C PRO A 260 -3.84 16.42 17.22
N ALA A 261 -3.30 16.68 18.42
CA ALA A 261 -4.06 16.75 19.65
C ALA A 261 -5.37 17.54 19.41
N SER A 262 -6.49 16.90 19.73
CA SER A 262 -7.83 17.46 19.52
C SER A 262 -7.91 18.88 20.11
N PRO A 263 -8.35 19.91 19.35
CA PRO A 263 -8.53 21.24 19.90
C PRO A 263 -9.54 21.17 21.04
N ALA A 264 -9.17 21.69 22.21
CA ALA A 264 -10.01 21.73 23.39
C ALA A 264 -11.41 22.29 23.08
N THR A 265 -12.43 21.62 23.63
CA THR A 265 -13.83 22.05 23.61
C THR A 265 -13.96 23.41 24.31
N PRO A 266 -14.42 24.49 23.64
CA PRO A 266 -14.57 25.77 24.32
C PRO A 266 -15.85 25.76 25.17
N THR A 267 -15.68 25.83 26.49
CA THR A 267 -16.77 26.05 27.44
C THR A 267 -17.12 27.55 27.45
N VAL A 268 -18.38 27.88 27.17
CA VAL A 268 -18.89 29.26 27.22
C VAL A 268 -19.27 29.62 28.66
N THR A 269 -18.59 30.60 29.25
CA THR A 269 -19.14 31.43 30.32
C THR A 269 -18.54 32.85 30.24
N ALA A 270 -19.39 33.83 29.96
CA ALA A 270 -19.12 35.28 30.06
C ALA A 270 -19.63 35.78 31.45
N PRO A 271 -19.41 37.04 31.95
CA PRO A 271 -19.26 38.28 31.16
C PRO A 271 -18.40 39.46 31.71
N ILE A 272 -18.17 40.45 30.81
CA ILE A 272 -17.90 41.92 30.93
C ILE A 272 -16.76 42.50 31.81
N SER A 273 -15.90 43.36 31.22
CA SER A 273 -15.83 44.82 31.51
C SER A 273 -14.51 45.54 31.06
N ASN A 274 -14.72 46.62 30.29
CA ASN A 274 -13.99 47.91 30.15
C ASN A 274 -12.65 48.08 29.40
N ALA A 275 -12.62 49.15 28.59
CA ALA A 275 -11.64 49.55 27.56
C ALA A 275 -10.66 50.69 28.02
N PRO A 276 -9.87 51.37 27.14
CA PRO A 276 -8.39 51.37 27.08
C PRO A 276 -7.75 52.78 27.39
N PRO A 277 -6.43 53.10 27.16
CA PRO A 277 -5.96 53.48 25.81
C PRO A 277 -4.42 53.34 25.46
N THR A 278 -4.17 53.24 24.14
CA THR A 278 -3.10 53.84 23.28
C THR A 278 -1.60 53.84 23.65
N VAL A 279 -0.77 53.31 22.72
CA VAL A 279 0.32 54.08 22.06
C VAL A 279 0.46 53.67 20.58
N THR A 280 0.59 54.70 19.74
CA THR A 280 0.74 54.79 18.28
C THR A 280 2.02 54.21 17.67
N ALA A 281 1.91 53.62 16.47
CA ALA A 281 2.99 53.46 15.50
C ALA A 281 2.49 53.81 14.06
N PRO A 282 3.35 54.33 13.17
CA PRO A 282 2.98 55.18 12.02
C PRO A 282 2.52 54.40 10.77
N PRO A 283 1.90 55.07 9.76
CA PRO A 283 1.27 54.41 8.63
C PRO A 283 2.24 54.22 7.46
N ALA A 284 2.21 53.07 6.80
CA ALA A 284 2.38 52.95 5.34
C ALA A 284 2.15 51.51 4.83
N THR A 285 1.19 51.44 3.89
CA THR A 285 1.15 50.62 2.66
C THR A 285 0.94 49.11 2.76
N ASP A 286 -0.30 48.70 2.49
CA ASP A 286 -0.64 47.48 1.74
C ASP A 286 -0.58 47.84 0.23
N PRO A 287 0.00 46.99 -0.64
CA PRO A 287 -0.84 45.95 -1.23
C PRO A 287 -0.13 44.58 -1.37
N THR A 288 -0.82 43.56 -0.87
CA THR A 288 -1.06 42.27 -1.52
C THR A 288 0.18 41.52 -2.03
N THR A 289 0.85 40.80 -1.13
CA THR A 289 1.34 39.45 -1.46
C THR A 289 1.07 38.53 -0.26
N SER A 290 -0.04 37.78 -0.34
CA SER A 290 -0.09 36.52 0.42
C SER A 290 1.14 35.72 0.02
N PRO A 291 1.90 35.13 0.96
CA PRO A 291 2.94 34.18 0.59
C PRO A 291 2.21 33.09 -0.20
N VAL A 292 2.56 32.95 -1.48
CA VAL A 292 2.14 31.78 -2.26
C VAL A 292 2.73 30.62 -1.50
N ALA A 293 1.87 29.89 -0.78
CA ALA A 293 2.22 28.59 -0.23
C ALA A 293 2.86 27.81 -1.39
N PRO A 294 4.03 27.17 -1.21
CA PRO A 294 4.57 26.34 -2.26
C PRO A 294 3.44 25.41 -2.68
N THR A 295 3.02 25.51 -3.94
CA THR A 295 2.08 24.56 -4.52
C THR A 295 2.79 23.23 -4.43
N VAL A 296 2.46 22.47 -3.40
CA VAL A 296 2.89 21.09 -3.24
C VAL A 296 2.46 20.45 -4.56
N PRO A 297 3.40 19.90 -5.36
CA PRO A 297 3.00 19.08 -6.48
C PRO A 297 2.08 18.02 -5.87
N HIS A 298 0.80 18.03 -6.23
CA HIS A 298 -0.05 16.87 -6.04
C HIS A 298 0.63 15.77 -6.86
N LEU A 299 1.40 14.93 -6.17
CA LEU A 299 1.94 13.72 -6.78
C LEU A 299 0.76 12.87 -7.20
N ALA A 300 0.92 12.16 -8.32
CA ALA A 300 -0.08 11.23 -8.82
C ALA A 300 -0.57 10.33 -7.68
N ASP A 301 -1.87 10.06 -7.64
CA ASP A 301 -2.47 9.19 -6.66
C ASP A 301 -1.81 7.81 -6.65
N GLY A 302 -1.62 7.26 -5.45
CA GLY A 302 -1.28 5.85 -5.29
C GLY A 302 -2.33 5.03 -6.01
N THR A 303 -1.90 4.00 -6.74
CA THR A 303 -2.83 3.07 -7.35
C THR A 303 -2.67 1.75 -6.65
N LEU A 304 -3.48 1.55 -5.61
CA LEU A 304 -3.73 0.22 -5.10
C LEU A 304 -4.89 -0.37 -5.89
N THR A 305 -4.56 -1.19 -6.89
CA THR A 305 -5.55 -1.94 -7.68
C THR A 305 -5.64 -3.34 -7.11
N LEU A 306 -6.71 -3.60 -6.36
CA LEU A 306 -7.08 -4.92 -5.90
C LEU A 306 -8.21 -5.40 -6.79
N THR A 307 -8.10 -6.59 -7.38
CA THR A 307 -9.00 -7.03 -8.46
C THR A 307 -9.98 -8.15 -8.11
N GLN A 308 -9.80 -8.85 -6.98
CA GLN A 308 -10.70 -9.94 -6.59
C GLN A 308 -11.20 -9.82 -5.13
N THR A 309 -10.36 -10.11 -4.13
CA THR A 309 -10.84 -10.22 -2.75
C THR A 309 -9.94 -9.49 -1.75
N ILE A 310 -10.57 -8.87 -0.75
CA ILE A 310 -9.89 -8.34 0.44
C ILE A 310 -10.45 -9.04 1.67
N ASP A 311 -9.57 -9.66 2.45
CA ASP A 311 -9.83 -10.06 3.83
C ASP A 311 -8.99 -9.18 4.76
N ASN A 312 -9.63 -8.19 5.37
CA ASN A 312 -9.04 -7.21 6.29
C ASN A 312 -9.59 -7.39 7.72
N ARG A 313 -9.91 -8.62 8.12
CA ARG A 313 -10.48 -8.86 9.44
C ARG A 313 -9.50 -8.52 10.56
N GLY A 314 -9.89 -7.58 11.44
CA GLY A 314 -9.00 -7.06 12.48
C GLY A 314 -7.75 -6.34 11.95
N GLY A 315 -7.73 -6.03 10.65
CA GLY A 315 -6.60 -5.43 9.94
C GLY A 315 -6.73 -3.93 9.76
N HIS A 316 -5.64 -3.29 9.34
CA HIS A 316 -5.57 -1.85 9.09
C HIS A 316 -5.07 -1.56 7.67
N ILE A 317 -5.92 -0.94 6.85
CA ILE A 317 -5.60 -0.45 5.51
C ILE A 317 -5.78 1.07 5.52
N THR A 318 -4.66 1.79 5.49
CA THR A 318 -4.61 3.26 5.55
C THR A 318 -3.48 3.78 4.66
N ALA A 319 -3.68 3.90 3.34
CA ALA A 319 -2.65 4.47 2.48
C ALA A 319 -2.61 6.00 2.57
N GLY A 320 -1.40 6.57 2.43
CA GLY A 320 -1.21 8.02 2.32
C GLY A 320 -1.57 8.59 0.94
N GLY A 321 -2.02 7.74 0.01
CA GLY A 321 -2.50 8.10 -1.31
C GLY A 321 -3.80 7.36 -1.62
N ALA A 322 -4.34 7.54 -2.82
CA ALA A 322 -5.59 6.88 -3.17
C ALA A 322 -5.48 5.34 -3.13
N ILE A 323 -6.55 4.67 -2.71
CA ILE A 323 -6.75 3.24 -2.94
C ILE A 323 -8.03 3.07 -3.72
N ASP A 324 -7.91 2.58 -4.95
CA ASP A 324 -9.03 2.33 -5.84
C ASP A 324 -9.25 0.82 -5.94
N ALA A 325 -10.19 0.30 -5.17
CA ALA A 325 -10.44 -1.13 -5.11
C ALA A 325 -11.53 -1.56 -6.11
N ILE A 326 -11.26 -2.61 -6.90
CA ILE A 326 -12.22 -3.25 -7.81
C ILE A 326 -12.40 -4.70 -7.36
N LEU A 327 -13.46 -4.99 -6.61
CA LEU A 327 -13.55 -6.23 -5.85
C LEU A 327 -14.81 -7.02 -6.18
N THR A 328 -14.78 -8.32 -5.86
CA THR A 328 -15.97 -9.20 -5.84
C THR A 328 -16.40 -9.56 -4.42
N ASP A 329 -15.49 -9.50 -3.43
CA ASP A 329 -15.76 -9.74 -2.01
C ASP A 329 -14.87 -8.86 -1.13
N LEU A 330 -15.46 -8.27 -0.09
CA LEU A 330 -14.77 -7.49 0.93
C LEU A 330 -15.21 -7.95 2.31
N ASP A 331 -14.26 -8.47 3.10
CA ASP A 331 -14.42 -8.74 4.53
C ASP A 331 -13.56 -7.75 5.32
N ASN A 332 -14.20 -6.83 6.03
CA ASN A 332 -13.59 -5.80 6.86
C ASN A 332 -14.08 -5.90 8.31
N ARG A 333 -14.49 -7.10 8.76
CA ARG A 333 -15.00 -7.26 10.13
C ARG A 333 -13.92 -6.94 11.16
N ASP A 334 -14.29 -6.17 12.19
CA ASP A 334 -13.37 -5.71 13.24
C ASP A 334 -12.14 -4.91 12.72
N GLY A 335 -12.11 -4.57 11.43
CA GLY A 335 -10.98 -3.93 10.77
C GLY A 335 -11.24 -2.46 10.42
N THR A 336 -10.19 -1.78 9.97
CA THR A 336 -10.28 -0.42 9.44
C THR A 336 -9.75 -0.39 8.01
N ALA A 337 -10.54 0.12 7.09
CA ALA A 337 -10.16 0.31 5.69
C ALA A 337 -10.52 1.74 5.25
N ALA A 338 -9.49 2.54 4.97
CA ALA A 338 -9.61 3.84 4.34
C ALA A 338 -9.21 3.71 2.87
N LEU A 339 -10.19 3.80 1.98
CA LEU A 339 -10.00 3.72 0.53
C LEU A 339 -10.34 5.07 -0.11
N ASN A 340 -9.84 5.30 -1.31
CA ASN A 340 -10.21 6.47 -2.09
C ASN A 340 -11.53 6.27 -2.80
N ARG A 341 -11.62 5.17 -3.56
CA ARG A 341 -12.81 4.79 -4.32
C ARG A 341 -13.02 3.30 -4.20
N LEU A 342 -14.28 2.89 -4.14
CA LEU A 342 -14.65 1.47 -4.13
C LEU A 342 -15.58 1.17 -5.29
N THR A 343 -15.22 0.17 -6.09
CA THR A 343 -16.12 -0.49 -7.03
C THR A 343 -16.21 -1.96 -6.64
N LEU A 344 -17.29 -2.34 -5.98
CA LEU A 344 -17.55 -3.73 -5.59
C LEU A 344 -18.66 -4.27 -6.49
N GLN A 345 -18.38 -5.34 -7.23
CA GLN A 345 -19.35 -6.05 -8.05
C GLN A 345 -19.24 -7.54 -7.74
N GLY A 346 -20.06 -8.03 -6.83
CA GLY A 346 -19.98 -9.44 -6.44
C GLY A 346 -20.98 -9.86 -5.37
N GLN A 347 -20.52 -10.68 -4.43
CA GLN A 347 -21.43 -11.42 -3.55
C GLN A 347 -21.66 -10.70 -2.22
N ARG A 348 -20.59 -10.22 -1.59
CA ARG A 348 -20.68 -9.77 -0.20
C ARG A 348 -19.75 -8.60 0.10
N LEU A 349 -20.27 -7.68 0.90
CA LEU A 349 -19.51 -6.72 1.69
C LEU A 349 -19.86 -6.96 3.15
N ASP A 350 -18.88 -7.32 3.95
CA ASP A 350 -19.02 -7.53 5.38
C ASP A 350 -18.13 -6.55 6.13
N ASN A 351 -18.76 -5.65 6.88
CA ASN A 351 -18.13 -4.58 7.63
C ASN A 351 -18.63 -4.56 9.08
N GLN A 352 -19.00 -5.73 9.63
CA GLN A 352 -19.47 -5.80 11.01
C GLN A 352 -18.39 -5.35 11.99
N HIS A 353 -18.72 -4.47 12.94
CA HIS A 353 -17.77 -3.89 13.89
C HIS A 353 -16.57 -3.15 13.26
N GLY A 354 -16.53 -3.03 11.93
CA GLY A 354 -15.43 -2.42 11.19
C GLY A 354 -15.72 -0.97 10.82
N ILE A 355 -14.69 -0.31 10.32
CA ILE A 355 -14.75 1.04 9.76
C ILE A 355 -14.31 0.96 8.30
N LEU A 356 -15.20 1.34 7.38
CA LEU A 356 -14.94 1.47 5.96
C LEU A 356 -15.17 2.93 5.56
N SER A 357 -14.08 3.64 5.27
CA SER A 357 -14.11 5.05 4.88
C SER A 357 -13.69 5.18 3.42
N LEU A 358 -14.51 5.87 2.62
CA LEU A 358 -14.31 6.09 1.19
C LEU A 358 -14.19 7.60 0.95
N ALA A 359 -13.02 8.06 0.52
CA ALA A 359 -12.73 9.49 0.36
C ALA A 359 -13.50 10.14 -0.80
N THR A 360 -13.87 9.35 -1.80
CA THR A 360 -14.61 9.78 -3.00
C THR A 360 -15.82 8.87 -3.25
N ASP A 361 -16.01 8.40 -4.48
CA ASP A 361 -17.19 7.68 -4.91
C ASP A 361 -17.17 6.21 -4.48
N ALA A 362 -18.37 5.67 -4.28
CA ALA A 362 -18.61 4.29 -3.89
C ALA A 362 -19.69 3.69 -4.79
N THR A 363 -19.32 2.68 -5.57
CA THR A 363 -20.24 1.89 -6.39
C THR A 363 -20.25 0.47 -5.86
N ILE A 364 -21.30 0.10 -5.13
CA ILE A 364 -21.40 -1.15 -4.38
C ILE A 364 -22.58 -1.95 -4.93
N HIS A 365 -22.29 -2.99 -5.70
CA HIS A 365 -23.26 -3.94 -6.23
C HIS A 365 -22.99 -5.31 -5.63
N THR A 366 -23.82 -5.73 -4.68
CA THR A 366 -23.62 -6.97 -3.92
C THR A 366 -24.88 -7.80 -3.84
N HIS A 367 -24.76 -9.06 -3.42
CA HIS A 367 -25.93 -9.80 -2.93
C HIS A 367 -26.25 -9.36 -1.50
N THR A 368 -25.23 -9.38 -0.63
CA THR A 368 -25.39 -9.05 0.80
C THR A 368 -24.43 -7.95 1.22
N LEU A 369 -24.95 -6.96 1.93
CA LEU A 369 -24.15 -5.96 2.62
C LEU A 369 -24.48 -6.02 4.11
N ASN A 370 -23.48 -6.32 4.93
CA ASN A 370 -23.61 -6.40 6.36
C ASN A 370 -22.73 -5.34 7.03
N ASN A 371 -23.35 -4.27 7.51
CA ASN A 371 -22.73 -3.18 8.25
C ASN A 371 -23.24 -3.15 9.70
N ALA A 372 -23.64 -4.29 10.26
CA ALA A 372 -24.15 -4.34 11.62
C ALA A 372 -23.08 -3.96 12.64
N ALA A 373 -23.39 -3.01 13.54
CA ALA A 373 -22.45 -2.41 14.48
C ALA A 373 -21.15 -1.84 13.85
N GLY A 374 -21.13 -1.65 12.52
CA GLY A 374 -20.01 -1.09 11.77
C GLY A 374 -20.30 0.33 11.29
N GLN A 375 -19.31 0.92 10.63
CA GLN A 375 -19.37 2.24 10.03
C GLN A 375 -18.98 2.17 8.56
N LEU A 376 -19.88 2.60 7.67
CA LEU A 376 -19.60 2.82 6.26
C LEU A 376 -19.78 4.30 5.98
N HIS A 377 -18.70 4.97 5.59
CA HIS A 377 -18.69 6.40 5.31
C HIS A 377 -18.20 6.64 3.89
N ALA A 378 -19.04 7.23 3.04
CA ALA A 378 -18.66 7.70 1.71
C ALA A 378 -18.69 9.24 1.63
N ASN A 379 -17.62 9.86 1.15
CA ASN A 379 -17.56 11.31 1.02
C ASN A 379 -17.94 11.81 -0.39
N GLY A 380 -18.00 10.92 -1.39
CA GLY A 380 -18.48 11.21 -2.74
C GLY A 380 -19.90 10.70 -3.01
N THR A 381 -20.13 10.34 -4.28
CA THR A 381 -21.36 9.69 -4.73
C THR A 381 -21.46 8.30 -4.13
N LEU A 382 -22.63 7.93 -3.60
CA LEU A 382 -22.93 6.56 -3.19
C LEU A 382 -23.98 5.96 -4.11
N ASP A 383 -23.61 4.91 -4.84
CA ASP A 383 -24.52 4.04 -5.56
C ASP A 383 -24.42 2.63 -4.97
N LEU A 384 -25.45 2.23 -4.22
CA LEU A 384 -25.48 0.98 -3.49
C LEU A 384 -26.69 0.17 -3.93
N THR A 385 -26.43 -0.96 -4.58
CA THR A 385 -27.43 -1.96 -4.93
C THR A 385 -27.13 -3.27 -4.21
N ALA A 386 -28.13 -3.81 -3.49
CA ALA A 386 -28.00 -5.10 -2.82
C ALA A 386 -29.31 -5.90 -2.84
N GLN A 387 -29.24 -7.22 -2.62
CA GLN A 387 -30.44 -8.01 -2.30
C GLN A 387 -30.86 -7.78 -0.86
N GLN A 388 -29.91 -7.78 0.07
CA GLN A 388 -30.16 -7.57 1.49
C GLN A 388 -29.11 -6.61 2.06
N LEU A 389 -29.56 -5.67 2.91
CA LEU A 389 -28.69 -4.75 3.63
C LEU A 389 -29.04 -4.78 5.12
N SER A 390 -28.08 -5.16 5.97
CA SER A 390 -28.17 -5.06 7.42
C SER A 390 -27.29 -3.91 7.91
N ASN A 391 -27.90 -2.88 8.48
CA ASN A 391 -27.25 -1.75 9.15
C ASN A 391 -27.64 -1.69 10.64
N ARG A 392 -27.96 -2.85 11.25
CA ARG A 392 -28.43 -2.88 12.64
C ARG A 392 -27.37 -2.35 13.59
N SER A 393 -27.73 -1.37 14.42
CA SER A 393 -26.78 -0.67 15.32
C SER A 393 -25.53 -0.12 14.62
N GLY A 394 -25.55 -0.05 13.28
CA GLY A 394 -24.47 0.43 12.44
C GLY A 394 -24.75 1.83 11.93
N GLN A 395 -23.80 2.37 11.19
CA GLN A 395 -23.92 3.69 10.59
C GLN A 395 -23.51 3.63 9.11
N LEU A 396 -24.38 4.15 8.27
CA LEU A 396 -24.10 4.40 6.86
C LEU A 396 -24.25 5.91 6.64
N LEU A 397 -23.13 6.58 6.38
CA LEU A 397 -23.07 8.02 6.25
C LEU A 397 -22.57 8.42 4.88
N THR A 398 -23.21 9.42 4.28
CA THR A 398 -22.61 10.19 3.18
C THR A 398 -22.42 11.63 3.60
N THR A 399 -21.22 12.19 3.39
CA THR A 399 -20.89 13.58 3.77
C THR A 399 -20.75 14.53 2.58
N GLY A 400 -20.61 14.00 1.37
CA GLY A 400 -20.60 14.81 0.15
C GLY A 400 -21.98 15.34 -0.21
N PRO A 401 -22.08 16.50 -0.88
CA PRO A 401 -23.33 17.00 -1.46
C PRO A 401 -23.82 16.16 -2.66
N GLN A 402 -22.98 15.26 -3.21
CA GLN A 402 -23.31 14.37 -4.32
C GLN A 402 -24.47 13.41 -3.98
N SER A 403 -25.09 12.83 -5.00
CA SER A 403 -26.24 11.93 -4.82
C SER A 403 -25.90 10.67 -4.01
N ALA A 404 -26.83 10.25 -3.16
CA ALA A 404 -26.81 8.96 -2.49
C ALA A 404 -28.03 8.14 -2.93
N THR A 405 -27.80 6.99 -3.57
CA THR A 405 -28.83 6.06 -4.02
C THR A 405 -28.61 4.70 -3.40
N LEU A 406 -29.63 4.22 -2.68
CA LEU A 406 -29.68 2.88 -2.10
C LEU A 406 -30.84 2.12 -2.74
N THR A 407 -30.56 1.03 -3.45
CA THR A 407 -31.55 0.15 -4.06
C THR A 407 -31.43 -1.26 -3.48
N ILE A 408 -32.33 -1.63 -2.57
CA ILE A 408 -32.29 -2.90 -1.84
C ILE A 408 -33.48 -3.77 -2.23
N ALA A 409 -33.28 -4.80 -3.06
CA ALA A 409 -34.38 -5.59 -3.61
C ALA A 409 -35.26 -6.26 -2.53
N GLY A 410 -34.65 -6.75 -1.45
CA GLY A 410 -35.32 -7.40 -0.32
C GLY A 410 -35.36 -6.52 0.93
N LEU A 411 -34.78 -7.02 2.03
CA LEU A 411 -34.80 -6.37 3.34
C LEU A 411 -33.67 -5.34 3.46
N LEU A 412 -34.05 -4.11 3.79
CA LEU A 412 -33.20 -3.13 4.44
C LEU A 412 -33.50 -3.12 5.94
N ASP A 413 -32.60 -3.67 6.74
CA ASP A 413 -32.70 -3.71 8.20
C ASP A 413 -31.81 -2.62 8.85
N ASN A 414 -32.44 -1.51 9.25
CA ASN A 414 -31.80 -0.38 9.91
C ASN A 414 -32.16 -0.30 11.40
N GLN A 415 -32.46 -1.43 12.06
CA GLN A 415 -32.83 -1.41 13.47
C GLN A 415 -31.74 -0.84 14.37
N HIS A 416 -32.06 0.15 15.21
CA HIS A 416 -31.08 0.88 16.03
C HIS A 416 -29.92 1.51 15.24
N GLY A 417 -29.99 1.52 13.91
CA GLY A 417 -28.95 2.01 13.01
C GLY A 417 -29.23 3.44 12.54
N ILE A 418 -28.23 4.02 11.89
CA ILE A 418 -28.31 5.35 11.30
C ILE A 418 -27.97 5.24 9.81
N ILE A 419 -28.85 5.74 8.96
CA ILE A 419 -28.57 6.02 7.55
C ILE A 419 -28.71 7.53 7.39
N ALA A 420 -27.60 8.22 7.19
CA ALA A 420 -27.56 9.68 7.09
C ALA A 420 -26.89 10.11 5.79
N SER A 421 -27.44 11.12 5.14
CA SER A 421 -26.90 11.61 3.88
C SER A 421 -26.87 13.13 3.83
N ALA A 422 -25.70 13.70 3.61
CA ALA A 422 -25.51 15.11 3.34
C ALA A 422 -25.88 15.52 1.90
N ALA A 423 -26.15 14.54 1.03
CA ALA A 423 -26.61 14.74 -0.33
C ALA A 423 -27.85 15.65 -0.42
N ASN A 424 -27.96 16.37 -1.54
CA ASN A 424 -29.19 17.09 -1.89
C ASN A 424 -30.40 16.16 -1.97
N VAL A 425 -30.19 14.92 -2.42
CA VAL A 425 -31.22 13.88 -2.50
C VAL A 425 -30.64 12.56 -2.00
N LEU A 426 -31.29 11.97 -1.00
CA LEU A 426 -31.12 10.57 -0.63
C LEU A 426 -32.28 9.79 -1.26
N THR A 427 -31.97 8.97 -2.26
CA THR A 427 -32.93 8.05 -2.87
C THR A 427 -32.80 6.68 -2.20
N LEU A 428 -33.89 6.20 -1.61
CA LEU A 428 -33.94 4.87 -1.01
C LEU A 428 -35.11 4.08 -1.58
N LYS A 429 -34.78 3.02 -2.32
CA LYS A 429 -35.75 2.07 -2.89
C LYS A 429 -35.55 0.71 -2.26
N THR A 430 -36.60 0.13 -1.70
CA THR A 430 -36.49 -1.21 -1.09
C THR A 430 -37.76 -2.06 -1.17
N GLY A 431 -37.62 -3.39 -1.10
CA GLY A 431 -38.75 -4.29 -0.88
C GLY A 431 -39.36 -4.07 0.50
N HIS A 432 -38.57 -4.27 1.56
CA HIS A 432 -39.01 -4.09 2.94
C HIS A 432 -38.01 -3.24 3.73
N LEU A 433 -38.46 -2.08 4.23
CA LEU A 433 -37.70 -1.24 5.14
C LEU A 433 -38.08 -1.53 6.60
N ASN A 434 -37.14 -2.03 7.39
CA ASN A 434 -37.25 -2.11 8.85
C ASN A 434 -36.37 -1.05 9.51
N ASN A 435 -36.96 0.07 9.89
CA ASN A 435 -36.31 1.16 10.61
C ASN A 435 -36.75 1.23 12.09
N ALA A 436 -37.01 0.09 12.73
CA ALA A 436 -37.45 0.13 14.12
C ALA A 436 -36.35 0.65 15.06
N ALA A 437 -36.64 1.68 15.85
CA ALA A 437 -35.68 2.41 16.69
C ALA A 437 -34.44 2.93 15.93
N GLY A 438 -34.51 3.00 14.59
CA GLY A 438 -33.43 3.51 13.74
C GLY A 438 -33.71 4.92 13.22
N GLN A 439 -32.75 5.48 12.48
CA GLN A 439 -32.84 6.81 11.90
C GLN A 439 -32.50 6.79 10.42
N LEU A 440 -33.35 7.42 9.60
CA LEU A 440 -33.03 7.83 8.25
C LEU A 440 -33.03 9.36 8.22
N HIS A 441 -31.92 9.95 7.80
CA HIS A 441 -31.73 11.39 7.77
C HIS A 441 -31.18 11.83 6.41
N ALA A 442 -31.89 12.74 5.74
CA ALA A 442 -31.39 13.41 4.55
C ALA A 442 -31.25 14.92 4.84
N ASN A 443 -30.10 15.51 4.53
CA ASN A 443 -29.95 16.96 4.69
C ASN A 443 -30.89 17.71 3.72
N GLY A 444 -31.01 17.23 2.48
CA GLY A 444 -31.97 17.72 1.50
C GLY A 444 -33.27 16.94 1.48
N THR A 445 -33.60 16.35 0.33
CA THR A 445 -34.81 15.56 0.12
C THR A 445 -34.55 14.07 0.41
N LEU A 446 -35.49 13.43 1.10
CA LEU A 446 -35.55 11.97 1.22
C LEU A 446 -36.62 11.44 0.24
N ASP A 447 -36.19 10.77 -0.83
CA ASP A 447 -37.07 10.06 -1.75
C ASP A 447 -37.11 8.56 -1.36
N LEU A 448 -38.14 8.18 -0.60
CA LEU A 448 -38.31 6.84 -0.06
C LEU A 448 -39.42 6.09 -0.80
N THR A 449 -39.07 4.98 -1.43
CA THR A 449 -40.01 4.00 -1.99
C THR A 449 -39.80 2.64 -1.33
N ALA A 450 -40.80 2.12 -0.62
CA ALA A 450 -40.76 0.79 -0.02
C ALA A 450 -42.07 0.04 -0.28
N GLN A 451 -42.02 -1.27 -0.58
CA GLN A 451 -43.26 -2.07 -0.65
C GLN A 451 -43.86 -2.30 0.74
N GLN A 452 -43.00 -2.42 1.74
CA GLN A 452 -43.36 -2.52 3.15
C GLN A 452 -42.44 -1.63 4.00
N LEU A 453 -43.02 -0.93 4.98
CA LEU A 453 -42.30 -0.03 5.88
C LEU A 453 -42.69 -0.31 7.34
N SER A 454 -41.72 -0.76 8.14
CA SER A 454 -41.79 -0.83 9.60
C SER A 454 -40.92 0.25 10.21
N ASN A 455 -41.52 1.27 10.82
CA ASN A 455 -40.81 2.40 11.44
C ASN A 455 -41.15 2.54 12.95
N ARG A 456 -41.28 1.42 13.67
CA ARG A 456 -41.66 1.43 15.09
C ARG A 456 -40.60 2.14 15.94
N SER A 457 -40.96 3.25 16.57
CA SER A 457 -40.02 4.10 17.33
C SER A 457 -38.82 4.62 16.52
N GLY A 458 -38.88 4.55 15.18
CA GLY A 458 -37.84 5.04 14.28
C GLY A 458 -38.13 6.46 13.79
N GLN A 459 -37.10 7.12 13.26
CA GLN A 459 -37.17 8.49 12.77
C GLN A 459 -36.87 8.56 11.27
N LEU A 460 -37.66 9.37 10.56
CA LEU A 460 -37.42 9.79 9.18
C LEU A 460 -37.30 11.31 9.20
N LEU A 461 -36.11 11.83 8.92
CA LEU A 461 -35.76 13.23 9.10
C LEU A 461 -35.30 13.83 7.77
N THR A 462 -35.76 15.04 7.49
CA THR A 462 -35.23 15.90 6.42
C THR A 462 -34.95 17.29 7.00
N THR A 463 -33.80 17.90 6.70
CA THR A 463 -33.53 19.28 7.18
C THR A 463 -34.02 20.36 6.23
N GLY A 464 -34.12 20.09 4.92
CA GLY A 464 -34.69 20.96 3.89
C GLY A 464 -34.06 22.37 3.77
N PRO A 465 -34.21 23.07 2.63
CA PRO A 465 -34.02 24.52 2.64
C PRO A 465 -35.15 25.16 3.47
N ARG A 466 -34.77 25.98 4.45
CA ARG A 466 -35.70 26.76 5.29
C ARG A 466 -36.69 27.50 4.38
N ALA A 467 -38.00 27.22 4.47
CA ALA A 467 -39.00 27.99 3.74
C ALA A 467 -38.85 29.48 4.14
N PRO A 468 -38.76 30.43 3.19
CA PRO A 468 -38.79 31.85 3.54
C PRO A 468 -40.11 32.13 4.28
N PRO A 469 -40.10 33.01 5.30
CA PRO A 469 -41.34 33.37 5.99
C PRO A 469 -42.35 33.88 4.96
N SER A 470 -43.57 33.35 5.00
CA SER A 470 -44.66 33.78 4.13
C SER A 470 -44.80 35.31 4.23
N PRO A 471 -44.82 36.06 3.10
CA PRO A 471 -45.10 37.48 3.17
C PRO A 471 -46.50 37.67 3.79
N LEU A 472 -46.58 38.50 4.82
CA LEU A 472 -47.84 38.96 5.39
C LEU A 472 -48.70 39.54 4.26
N PRO A 473 -50.02 39.28 4.21
CA PRO A 473 -50.87 39.79 3.14
C PRO A 473 -50.93 41.32 3.18
N THR A 474 -50.27 41.97 2.22
CA THR A 474 -50.39 43.41 1.95
C THR A 474 -51.54 43.65 0.97
N SER A 475 -52.77 43.52 1.42
CA SER A 475 -53.92 44.30 0.93
C SER A 475 -55.21 43.87 1.61
N TRP A 476 -55.74 44.75 2.45
CA TRP A 476 -57.16 44.77 2.79
C TRP A 476 -57.85 45.62 1.73
N THR A 477 -58.56 44.99 0.79
CA THR A 477 -59.50 45.68 -0.09
C THR A 477 -60.82 45.88 0.66
N THR A 478 -61.04 47.08 1.18
CA THR A 478 -62.36 47.55 1.64
C THR A 478 -63.28 47.76 0.43
N PRO A 479 -64.48 47.14 0.36
CA PRO A 479 -65.42 47.40 -0.72
C PRO A 479 -66.09 48.77 -0.53
N ALA A 480 -66.05 49.61 -1.56
CA ALA A 480 -66.74 50.90 -1.59
C ALA A 480 -68.25 50.71 -1.79
N ALA A 481 -69.05 51.34 -0.93
CA ALA A 481 -70.52 51.36 -1.01
C ALA A 481 -71.02 52.34 -2.10
N PRO A 482 -72.14 52.04 -2.80
CA PRO A 482 -72.69 52.92 -3.83
C PRO A 482 -73.50 54.08 -3.24
N TRP A 483 -73.37 55.27 -3.83
CA TRP A 483 -74.17 56.46 -3.51
C TRP A 483 -75.51 56.47 -4.27
N PRO A 484 -76.61 57.02 -3.69
CA PRO A 484 -77.93 56.99 -4.30
C PRO A 484 -78.16 58.11 -5.34
N ALA A 485 -79.01 57.82 -6.32
CA ALA A 485 -79.43 58.73 -7.40
C ALA A 485 -80.39 59.84 -6.93
N PRO A 486 -80.40 61.02 -7.57
CA PRO A 486 -81.42 62.05 -7.34
C PRO A 486 -82.64 61.91 -8.27
N VAL A 487 -83.83 62.21 -7.74
CA VAL A 487 -85.16 62.34 -8.37
C VAL A 487 -85.51 63.85 -8.41
N PRO A 488 -86.35 64.40 -9.31
CA PRO A 488 -87.30 63.78 -10.24
C PRO A 488 -87.00 63.88 -11.74
#